data_AF-A0A6J1LW18-F1
#
_entry.id   AF-A0A6J1LW18-F1
#
_cell.length_a   1.000
_cell.length_b   1.000
_cell.length_c   1.000
_cell.angle_alpha   90.00
_cell.angle_beta   90.00
_cell.angle_gamma   90.00
#
_symmetry.space_group_name_H-M   'P 1'
#
loop_
_entity.id
_entity.type
_entity.pdbx_description
1 polymer ?
#
loop_
_entity_poly.entity_id
_entity_poly.type
_entity_poly.pdbx_seq_one_letter_code
_entity_poly.pdbx_strand_id
1 'polypeptide(L)'
;MYSELEVKALEQHNYHRIREMIRVTYTMGYNIMKPGPWDFVLKLSVAKSTFNLSLLLIDRLLCCVFAAGACCSISTIFQSLMSIMKMVYYLVAPSKFYLQLRLACRHELLQKCELFAAVADLPIAQPLKQRVTDIMNQSWISTRRQLMFYLFSCIGILVNYFFNALVVNIYNALNASDNNFEVALPLPSFYPNWMDKGMSFPYYYLPLVLESCNLYICGMGAVSFDVLFIVLCMHGVGLMQSLTHMIEYATSPLIPQERRVPYLRHCIYQYQRVEAFALELNDTFRQIIIIQFILSLFCWGLVLFQISIGIASSLTIALRMLMYLAAGGYQIVIYCYNGQRFTTASERIPMAFYQCTWYEECREFRQLTRMMIMRTNRCFSLDVSWFSKMSLPTLMSMIRASGQYTVLLQNIMQKK
;
A
#
# COMPACT_ATOMS: atom_id res chain seq x y z
N MET A 1 24.47 -17.36 -0.83
CA MET A 1 24.21 -16.63 0.44
C MET A 1 23.64 -17.54 1.53
N TYR A 2 22.51 -18.24 1.26
CA TYR A 2 21.84 -19.12 2.21
C TYR A 2 21.92 -20.59 1.74
N SER A 3 22.01 -21.55 2.67
CA SER A 3 21.83 -22.98 2.37
C SER A 3 20.34 -23.29 2.08
N GLU A 4 20.02 -24.40 1.41
CA GLU A 4 18.60 -24.73 1.11
C GLU A 4 17.72 -24.81 2.36
N LEU A 5 18.28 -25.28 3.48
CA LEU A 5 17.60 -25.34 4.78
C LEU A 5 17.38 -23.92 5.34
N GLU A 6 18.40 -23.06 5.28
CA GLU A 6 18.28 -21.65 5.68
C GLU A 6 17.23 -20.91 4.84
N VAL A 7 17.14 -21.21 3.54
CA VAL A 7 16.14 -20.60 2.64
C VAL A 7 14.73 -20.98 3.07
N LYS A 8 14.47 -22.27 3.39
CA LYS A 8 13.16 -22.71 3.86
C LYS A 8 12.81 -22.07 5.20
N ALA A 9 13.76 -21.98 6.12
CA ALA A 9 13.57 -21.33 7.41
C ALA A 9 13.29 -19.83 7.26
N LEU A 10 14.03 -19.14 6.36
CA LEU A 10 13.85 -17.72 6.04
C LEU A 10 12.48 -17.47 5.40
N GLU A 11 12.06 -18.32 4.48
CA GLU A 11 10.74 -18.26 3.84
C GLU A 11 9.62 -18.36 4.88
N GLN A 12 9.70 -19.36 5.77
CA GLN A 12 8.74 -19.51 6.88
C GLN A 12 8.76 -18.31 7.83
N HIS A 13 9.95 -17.82 8.18
CA HIS A 13 10.10 -16.65 9.05
C HIS A 13 9.47 -15.39 8.44
N ASN A 14 9.74 -15.12 7.17
CA ASN A 14 9.20 -13.95 6.47
C ASN A 14 7.69 -14.09 6.29
N TYR A 15 7.18 -15.29 5.97
CA TYR A 15 5.73 -15.54 5.93
C TYR A 15 5.06 -15.32 7.28
N HIS A 16 5.71 -15.68 8.38
CA HIS A 16 5.19 -15.40 9.71
C HIS A 16 5.06 -13.89 9.98
N ARG A 17 5.99 -13.07 9.46
CA ARG A 17 5.94 -11.60 9.62
C ARG A 17 4.78 -10.93 8.89
N ILE A 18 4.29 -11.55 7.82
CA ILE A 18 3.17 -11.07 7.00
C ILE A 18 1.92 -11.94 7.13
N ARG A 19 1.85 -12.78 8.18
CA ARG A 19 0.76 -13.75 8.38
C ARG A 19 -0.61 -13.08 8.39
N GLU A 20 -0.67 -11.90 8.97
CA GLU A 20 -1.87 -11.09 9.12
C GLU A 20 -2.35 -10.62 7.74
N MET A 21 -1.44 -10.14 6.87
CA MET A 21 -1.76 -9.83 5.46
C MET A 21 -2.32 -11.05 4.72
N ILE A 22 -1.69 -12.22 4.89
CA ILE A 22 -2.13 -13.46 4.22
C ILE A 22 -3.54 -13.85 4.67
N ARG A 23 -3.82 -13.77 5.97
CA ARG A 23 -5.15 -14.04 6.53
C ARG A 23 -6.20 -13.07 5.99
N VAL A 24 -5.89 -11.78 6.00
CA VAL A 24 -6.77 -10.72 5.47
C VAL A 24 -7.06 -10.95 3.99
N THR A 25 -6.06 -11.34 3.23
CA THR A 25 -6.25 -11.53 1.79
C THR A 25 -7.05 -12.80 1.51
N TYR A 26 -6.84 -13.84 2.32
CA TYR A 26 -7.65 -15.06 2.26
C TYR A 26 -9.12 -14.79 2.63
N THR A 27 -9.40 -13.95 3.63
CA THR A 27 -10.78 -13.58 3.99
C THR A 27 -11.45 -12.72 2.91
N MET A 28 -10.67 -11.96 2.14
CA MET A 28 -11.14 -11.29 0.92
C MET A 28 -11.41 -12.25 -0.24
N GLY A 29 -11.12 -13.55 -0.09
CA GLY A 29 -11.28 -14.54 -1.14
C GLY A 29 -10.08 -14.65 -2.07
N TYR A 30 -8.89 -14.18 -1.68
CA TYR A 30 -7.71 -14.24 -2.54
C TYR A 30 -6.55 -15.03 -1.89
N ASN A 31 -6.02 -16.01 -2.63
CA ASN A 31 -4.87 -16.80 -2.21
C ASN A 31 -3.58 -16.18 -2.77
N ILE A 32 -2.82 -15.46 -1.92
CA ILE A 32 -1.47 -14.97 -2.28
C ILE A 32 -0.38 -16.02 -2.02
N MET A 33 -0.77 -17.23 -1.60
CA MET A 33 0.14 -18.37 -1.39
C MET A 33 0.08 -19.32 -2.59
N LYS A 34 0.76 -20.47 -2.49
CA LYS A 34 0.84 -21.46 -3.57
C LYS A 34 -0.56 -21.82 -4.09
N PRO A 35 -0.75 -21.89 -5.41
CA PRO A 35 -2.06 -22.19 -5.97
C PRO A 35 -2.56 -23.55 -5.52
N GLY A 36 -3.82 -23.60 -5.10
CA GLY A 36 -4.48 -24.75 -4.52
C GLY A 36 -5.82 -25.07 -5.19
N PRO A 37 -6.44 -26.23 -4.87
CA PRO A 37 -7.71 -26.65 -5.47
C PRO A 37 -8.87 -25.68 -5.15
N TRP A 38 -8.77 -24.95 -4.05
CA TRP A 38 -9.76 -23.96 -3.59
C TRP A 38 -9.65 -22.60 -4.29
N ASP A 39 -8.65 -22.39 -5.15
CA ASP A 39 -8.45 -21.09 -5.81
C ASP A 39 -9.63 -20.70 -6.72
N PHE A 40 -10.31 -21.68 -7.32
CA PHE A 40 -11.52 -21.41 -8.11
C PHE A 40 -12.66 -20.87 -7.23
N VAL A 41 -12.88 -21.47 -6.06
CA VAL A 41 -13.89 -21.04 -5.09
C VAL A 41 -13.56 -19.66 -4.54
N LEU A 42 -12.29 -19.41 -4.26
CA LEU A 42 -11.79 -18.11 -3.82
C LEU A 42 -12.00 -17.02 -4.88
N LYS A 43 -11.67 -17.29 -6.15
CA LYS A 43 -11.98 -16.37 -7.27
C LYS A 43 -13.47 -16.09 -7.41
N LEU A 44 -14.33 -17.10 -7.24
CA LEU A 44 -15.78 -16.91 -7.25
C LEU A 44 -16.24 -16.03 -6.09
N SER A 45 -15.64 -16.17 -4.90
CA SER A 45 -15.91 -15.32 -3.73
C SER A 45 -15.53 -13.85 -3.98
N VAL A 46 -14.36 -13.60 -4.59
CA VAL A 46 -13.94 -12.24 -4.97
C VAL A 46 -14.88 -11.68 -6.03
N ALA A 47 -15.23 -12.46 -7.07
CA ALA A 47 -16.17 -12.04 -8.10
C ALA A 47 -17.57 -11.71 -7.55
N LYS A 48 -18.03 -12.48 -6.55
CA LYS A 48 -19.28 -12.19 -5.84
C LYS A 48 -19.18 -10.91 -5.00
N SER A 49 -18.05 -10.72 -4.32
CA SER A 49 -17.78 -9.52 -3.52
C SER A 49 -17.71 -8.27 -4.38
N THR A 50 -17.06 -8.34 -5.55
CA THR A 50 -17.01 -7.23 -6.52
C THR A 50 -18.37 -6.95 -7.13
N PHE A 51 -19.15 -7.98 -7.45
CA PHE A 51 -20.52 -7.81 -7.93
C PHE A 51 -21.41 -7.11 -6.90
N ASN A 52 -21.38 -7.56 -5.64
CA ASN A 52 -22.13 -6.91 -4.55
C ASN A 52 -21.72 -5.45 -4.35
N LEU A 53 -20.42 -5.15 -4.37
CA LEU A 53 -19.89 -3.79 -4.33
C LEU A 53 -20.39 -2.93 -5.49
N SER A 54 -20.41 -3.47 -6.71
CA SER A 54 -20.89 -2.75 -7.89
C SER A 54 -22.39 -2.46 -7.83
N LEU A 55 -23.19 -3.38 -7.29
CA LEU A 55 -24.62 -3.19 -7.09
C LEU A 55 -24.90 -2.08 -6.06
N LEU A 56 -24.16 -2.07 -4.95
CA LEU A 56 -24.23 -1.02 -3.94
C LEU A 56 -23.72 0.34 -4.46
N LEU A 57 -22.72 0.33 -5.35
CA LEU A 57 -22.25 1.55 -6.02
C LEU A 57 -23.36 2.16 -6.88
N ILE A 58 -24.07 1.35 -7.65
CA ILE A 58 -25.21 1.78 -8.48
C ILE A 58 -26.32 2.35 -7.60
N ASP A 59 -26.66 1.68 -6.50
CA ASP A 59 -27.66 2.15 -5.54
C ASP A 59 -27.28 3.51 -4.94
N ARG A 60 -26.01 3.69 -4.53
CA ARG A 60 -25.50 4.97 -4.04
C ARG A 60 -25.52 6.07 -5.09
N LEU A 61 -25.17 5.76 -6.34
CA LEU A 61 -25.22 6.70 -7.46
C LEU A 61 -26.66 7.16 -7.72
N LEU A 62 -27.62 6.23 -7.72
CA LEU A 62 -29.04 6.54 -7.82
C LEU A 62 -29.49 7.45 -6.66
N CYS A 63 -29.13 7.11 -5.43
CA CYS A 63 -29.48 7.92 -4.26
C CYS A 63 -28.87 9.33 -4.28
N CYS A 64 -27.64 9.50 -4.79
CA CYS A 64 -27.03 10.82 -5.00
C CYS A 64 -27.82 11.68 -5.99
N VAL A 65 -28.48 11.08 -6.99
CA VAL A 65 -29.32 11.79 -7.96
C VAL A 65 -30.65 12.22 -7.34
N PHE A 66 -31.19 11.44 -6.41
CA PHE A 66 -32.53 11.66 -5.84
C PHE A 66 -32.55 12.40 -4.48
N ALA A 67 -31.45 12.48 -3.72
CA ALA A 67 -31.44 13.09 -2.38
C ALA A 67 -30.36 14.19 -2.18
N ALA A 68 -30.74 15.29 -1.52
CA ALA A 68 -29.93 16.50 -1.31
C ALA A 68 -28.77 16.38 -0.28
N GLY A 69 -28.52 15.19 0.29
CA GLY A 69 -27.42 14.91 1.23
C GLY A 69 -26.10 14.50 0.55
N ALA A 70 -25.74 15.17 -0.55
CA ALA A 70 -24.90 14.63 -1.63
C ALA A 70 -23.44 14.26 -1.25
N CYS A 71 -22.82 14.95 -0.30
CA CYS A 71 -21.36 14.93 -0.18
C CYS A 71 -20.79 13.64 0.45
N CYS A 72 -21.41 13.11 1.52
CA CYS A 72 -20.96 11.88 2.21
C CYS A 72 -21.16 10.63 1.35
N SER A 73 -22.23 10.64 0.54
CA SER A 73 -22.50 9.58 -0.41
C SER A 73 -21.48 9.58 -1.56
N ILE A 74 -21.02 10.76 -2.02
CA ILE A 74 -19.98 10.85 -3.06
C ILE A 74 -18.61 10.36 -2.55
N SER A 75 -18.21 10.70 -1.32
CA SER A 75 -16.93 10.22 -0.77
C SER A 75 -16.89 8.70 -0.61
N THR A 76 -18.00 8.10 -0.20
CA THR A 76 -18.15 6.64 -0.11
C THR A 76 -18.22 5.97 -1.49
N ILE A 77 -18.86 6.60 -2.49
CA ILE A 77 -18.82 6.16 -3.90
C ILE A 77 -17.38 6.07 -4.41
N PHE A 78 -16.56 7.10 -4.19
CA PHE A 78 -15.14 7.06 -4.58
C PHE A 78 -14.36 5.97 -3.85
N GLN A 79 -14.65 5.74 -2.57
CA GLN A 79 -14.02 4.66 -1.81
C GLN A 79 -14.40 3.27 -2.34
N SER A 80 -15.68 3.03 -2.61
CA SER A 80 -16.15 1.79 -3.20
C SER A 80 -15.57 1.57 -4.60
N LEU A 81 -15.46 2.63 -5.41
CA LEU A 81 -14.81 2.56 -6.72
C LEU A 81 -13.33 2.16 -6.61
N MET A 82 -12.57 2.74 -5.67
CA MET A 82 -11.18 2.35 -5.42
C MET A 82 -11.06 0.89 -5.02
N SER A 83 -11.94 0.41 -4.12
CA SER A 83 -11.96 -0.98 -3.68
C SER A 83 -12.32 -1.95 -4.81
N ILE A 84 -13.31 -1.63 -5.66
CA ILE A 84 -13.65 -2.42 -6.85
C ILE A 84 -12.45 -2.53 -7.78
N MET A 85 -11.76 -1.42 -8.07
CA MET A 85 -10.59 -1.42 -8.95
C MET A 85 -9.46 -2.30 -8.41
N LYS A 86 -9.15 -2.22 -7.11
CA LYS A 86 -8.15 -3.09 -6.45
C LYS A 86 -8.54 -4.56 -6.55
N MET A 87 -9.81 -4.89 -6.32
CA MET A 87 -10.31 -6.27 -6.40
C MET A 87 -10.30 -6.83 -7.83
N VAL A 88 -10.71 -6.04 -8.83
CA VAL A 88 -10.62 -6.42 -10.25
C VAL A 88 -9.16 -6.69 -10.63
N TYR A 89 -8.22 -5.87 -10.15
CA TYR A 89 -6.81 -6.11 -10.44
C TYR A 89 -6.29 -7.41 -9.82
N TYR A 90 -6.69 -7.73 -8.59
CA TYR A 90 -6.39 -9.03 -7.98
C TYR A 90 -6.91 -10.22 -8.79
N LEU A 91 -8.08 -10.10 -9.42
CA LEU A 91 -8.64 -11.14 -10.29
C LEU A 91 -7.83 -11.33 -11.58
N VAL A 92 -7.32 -10.24 -12.16
CA VAL A 92 -6.62 -10.26 -13.45
C VAL A 92 -5.18 -10.78 -13.34
N ALA A 93 -4.46 -10.44 -12.27
CA ALA A 93 -3.02 -10.71 -12.19
C ALA A 93 -2.57 -11.53 -10.95
N PRO A 94 -3.23 -12.65 -10.62
CA PRO A 94 -2.95 -13.34 -9.35
C PRO A 94 -1.56 -14.02 -9.32
N SER A 95 -1.16 -14.63 -10.43
CA SER A 95 0.13 -15.32 -10.54
C SER A 95 1.33 -14.38 -10.39
N LYS A 96 1.20 -13.13 -10.90
CA LYS A 96 2.26 -12.12 -10.80
C LYS A 96 2.55 -11.76 -9.34
N PHE A 97 1.49 -11.46 -8.57
CA PHE A 97 1.63 -11.12 -7.16
C PHE A 97 2.16 -12.27 -6.31
N TYR A 98 1.68 -13.49 -6.55
CA TYR A 98 2.22 -14.68 -5.89
C TYR A 98 3.72 -14.83 -6.16
N LEU A 99 4.14 -14.72 -7.42
CA LEU A 99 5.53 -14.87 -7.82
C LEU A 99 6.41 -13.80 -7.18
N GLN A 100 6.03 -12.52 -7.29
CA GLN A 100 6.77 -11.40 -6.70
C GLN A 100 6.88 -11.51 -5.17
N LEU A 101 5.78 -11.90 -4.49
CA LEU A 101 5.79 -12.09 -3.04
C LEU A 101 6.71 -13.26 -2.64
N ARG A 102 6.67 -14.38 -3.37
CA ARG A 102 7.54 -15.53 -3.13
C ARG A 102 9.01 -15.18 -3.33
N LEU A 103 9.34 -14.48 -4.42
CA LEU A 103 10.69 -13.98 -4.71
C LEU A 103 11.20 -13.11 -3.56
N ALA A 104 10.35 -12.19 -3.08
CA ALA A 104 10.66 -11.33 -1.95
C ALA A 104 10.85 -12.12 -0.64
N CYS A 105 9.95 -13.05 -0.30
CA CYS A 105 10.03 -13.85 0.93
C CYS A 105 11.26 -14.75 0.99
N ARG A 106 11.73 -15.27 -0.15
CA ARG A 106 12.92 -16.12 -0.22
C ARG A 106 14.22 -15.31 -0.36
N HIS A 107 14.14 -14.01 -0.61
CA HIS A 107 15.31 -13.19 -0.99
C HIS A 107 16.03 -13.78 -2.22
N GLU A 108 15.26 -14.25 -3.20
CA GLU A 108 15.80 -15.03 -4.33
C GLU A 108 16.82 -14.23 -5.16
N LEU A 109 16.63 -12.92 -5.26
CA LEU A 109 17.56 -11.98 -5.89
C LEU A 109 18.93 -11.93 -5.18
N LEU A 110 18.98 -12.06 -3.85
CA LEU A 110 20.24 -12.14 -3.09
C LEU A 110 20.86 -13.54 -3.17
N GLN A 111 20.04 -14.59 -3.28
CA GLN A 111 20.54 -15.96 -3.45
C GLN A 111 21.27 -16.14 -4.79
N LYS A 112 20.71 -15.56 -5.86
CA LYS A 112 21.32 -15.57 -7.18
C LYS A 112 22.60 -14.72 -7.26
N CYS A 113 22.86 -13.86 -6.27
CA CYS A 113 24.03 -12.99 -6.26
C CYS A 113 25.32 -13.81 -6.16
N GLU A 114 26.06 -13.88 -7.27
CA GLU A 114 27.32 -14.62 -7.40
C GLU A 114 28.43 -14.07 -6.51
N LEU A 115 28.30 -12.82 -6.04
CA LEU A 115 29.26 -12.18 -5.14
C LEU A 115 29.52 -13.00 -3.87
N PHE A 116 28.47 -13.57 -3.28
CA PHE A 116 28.62 -14.36 -2.05
C PHE A 116 29.40 -15.67 -2.27
N ALA A 117 29.39 -16.21 -3.48
CA ALA A 117 30.20 -17.38 -3.83
C ALA A 117 31.64 -16.96 -4.14
N ALA A 118 31.83 -15.86 -4.88
CA ALA A 118 33.14 -15.34 -5.26
C ALA A 118 34.00 -14.87 -4.07
N VAL A 119 33.35 -14.54 -2.95
CA VAL A 119 33.99 -13.99 -1.75
C VAL A 119 34.06 -15.01 -0.61
N ALA A 120 33.53 -16.23 -0.79
CA ALA A 120 33.35 -17.20 0.29
C ALA A 120 34.65 -17.61 1.02
N ASP A 121 35.78 -17.57 0.33
CA ASP A 121 37.12 -17.88 0.86
C ASP A 121 37.81 -16.68 1.53
N LEU A 122 37.24 -15.48 1.41
CA LEU A 122 37.82 -14.24 1.93
C LEU A 122 37.30 -13.90 3.35
N PRO A 123 38.11 -13.23 4.20
CA PRO A 123 37.71 -12.84 5.55
C PRO A 123 36.52 -11.86 5.59
N ILE A 124 36.22 -11.21 4.46
CA ILE A 124 35.11 -10.26 4.32
C ILE A 124 33.74 -10.96 4.14
N ALA A 125 33.70 -12.27 3.85
CA ALA A 125 32.46 -13.00 3.58
C ALA A 125 31.45 -12.94 4.74
N GLN A 126 31.93 -13.19 5.96
CA GLN A 126 31.12 -13.20 7.18
C GLN A 126 30.54 -11.82 7.51
N PRO A 127 31.35 -10.73 7.64
CA PRO A 127 30.81 -9.42 7.95
C PRO A 127 29.87 -8.91 6.85
N LEU A 128 30.15 -9.19 5.58
CA LEU A 128 29.27 -8.83 4.47
C LEU A 128 27.92 -9.56 4.55
N LYS A 129 27.93 -10.89 4.74
CA LYS A 129 26.71 -11.70 4.87
C LYS A 129 25.87 -11.24 6.07
N GLN A 130 26.51 -10.95 7.20
CA GLN A 130 25.84 -10.45 8.40
C GLN A 130 25.20 -9.09 8.13
N ARG A 131 25.95 -8.15 7.56
CA ARG A 131 25.44 -6.80 7.25
C ARG A 131 24.24 -6.83 6.31
N VAL A 132 24.30 -7.62 5.24
CA VAL A 132 23.17 -7.79 4.31
C VAL A 132 21.96 -8.42 5.01
N THR A 133 22.19 -9.44 5.84
CA THR A 133 21.10 -10.08 6.60
C THR A 133 20.45 -9.12 7.58
N ASP A 134 21.23 -8.26 8.25
CA ASP A 134 20.72 -7.24 9.17
C ASP A 134 19.87 -6.19 8.45
N ILE A 135 20.32 -5.69 7.29
CA ILE A 135 19.58 -4.73 6.47
C ILE A 135 18.25 -5.33 6.03
N MET A 136 18.27 -6.56 5.53
CA MET A 136 17.04 -7.25 5.14
C MET A 136 16.13 -7.47 6.35
N ASN A 137 16.68 -7.89 7.49
CA ASN A 137 15.89 -8.06 8.69
C ASN A 137 15.20 -6.75 9.12
N GLN A 138 15.92 -5.63 9.07
CA GLN A 138 15.38 -4.29 9.35
C GLN A 138 14.27 -3.89 8.37
N SER A 139 14.41 -4.20 7.08
CA SER A 139 13.37 -3.90 6.08
C SER A 139 12.08 -4.68 6.37
N TRP A 140 12.18 -5.95 6.75
CA TRP A 140 11.04 -6.78 7.14
C TRP A 140 10.42 -6.38 8.49
N ILE A 141 11.23 -5.90 9.45
CA ILE A 141 10.71 -5.33 10.72
C ILE A 141 9.89 -4.06 10.41
N SER A 142 10.43 -3.18 9.57
CA SER A 142 9.74 -1.95 9.15
C SER A 142 8.43 -2.27 8.43
N THR A 143 8.44 -3.28 7.56
CA THR A 143 7.25 -3.81 6.87
C THR A 143 6.19 -4.28 7.88
N ARG A 144 6.57 -5.12 8.87
CA ARG A 144 5.64 -5.61 9.89
C ARG A 144 5.05 -4.47 10.74
N ARG A 145 5.84 -3.46 11.10
CA ARG A 145 5.35 -2.28 11.85
C ARG A 145 4.29 -1.51 11.06
N GLN A 146 4.55 -1.25 9.78
CA GLN A 146 3.59 -0.57 8.90
C GLN A 146 2.31 -1.39 8.71
N LEU A 147 2.43 -2.70 8.45
CA LEU A 147 1.31 -3.63 8.37
C LEU A 147 0.44 -3.57 9.64
N MET A 148 1.04 -3.72 10.82
CA MET A 148 0.29 -3.72 12.07
C MET A 148 -0.41 -2.40 12.32
N PHE A 149 0.30 -1.28 12.15
CA PHE A 149 -0.30 0.04 12.30
C PHE A 149 -1.47 0.24 11.33
N TYR A 150 -1.32 -0.18 10.07
CA TYR A 150 -2.39 -0.04 9.10
C TYR A 150 -3.60 -0.93 9.43
N LEU A 151 -3.34 -2.18 9.80
CA LEU A 151 -4.38 -3.13 10.17
C LEU A 151 -5.17 -2.67 11.40
N PHE A 152 -4.48 -2.25 12.47
CA PHE A 152 -5.14 -1.78 13.69
C PHE A 152 -5.90 -0.47 13.46
N SER A 153 -5.37 0.44 12.67
CA SER A 153 -6.10 1.68 12.33
C SER A 153 -7.37 1.37 11.54
N CYS A 154 -7.30 0.52 10.50
CA CYS A 154 -8.49 0.07 9.76
C CYS A 154 -9.51 -0.64 10.66
N ILE A 155 -9.09 -1.58 11.51
CA ILE A 155 -10.00 -2.26 12.44
C ILE A 155 -10.65 -1.27 13.40
N GLY A 156 -9.87 -0.34 13.98
CA GLY A 156 -10.39 0.68 14.89
C GLY A 156 -11.45 1.56 14.23
N ILE A 157 -11.24 1.95 12.97
CA ILE A 157 -12.21 2.74 12.19
C ILE A 157 -13.47 1.92 11.90
N LEU A 158 -13.32 0.66 11.45
CA LEU A 158 -14.45 -0.24 11.21
C LEU A 158 -15.32 -0.36 12.47
N VAL A 159 -14.69 -0.66 13.62
CA VAL A 159 -15.37 -0.76 14.92
C VAL A 159 -16.05 0.55 15.30
N ASN A 160 -15.41 1.70 15.05
CA ASN A 160 -16.01 3.01 15.33
C ASN A 160 -17.31 3.25 14.53
N TYR A 161 -17.33 2.93 13.24
CA TYR A 161 -18.54 3.06 12.40
C TYR A 161 -19.68 2.17 12.92
N PHE A 162 -19.37 0.93 13.30
CA PHE A 162 -20.37 0.02 13.89
C PHE A 162 -20.88 0.50 15.23
N PHE A 163 -19.98 0.87 16.13
CA PHE A 163 -20.33 1.30 17.47
C PHE A 163 -21.15 2.59 17.44
N ASN A 164 -20.80 3.54 16.56
CA ASN A 164 -21.56 4.76 16.38
C ASN A 164 -23.00 4.49 15.91
N ALA A 165 -23.20 3.62 14.92
CA ALA A 165 -24.54 3.24 14.46
C ALA A 165 -25.37 2.58 15.57
N LEU A 166 -24.77 1.69 16.37
CA LEU A 166 -25.44 1.05 17.50
C LEU A 166 -25.87 2.08 18.56
N VAL A 167 -24.98 2.99 18.97
CA VAL A 167 -25.28 4.00 20.00
C VAL A 167 -26.40 4.93 19.54
N VAL A 168 -26.37 5.40 18.29
CA VAL A 168 -27.41 6.29 17.75
C VAL A 168 -28.76 5.58 17.70
N ASN A 169 -28.80 4.32 17.25
CA ASN A 169 -30.04 3.56 17.20
C ASN A 169 -30.61 3.27 18.60
N ILE A 170 -29.77 2.96 19.59
CA ILE A 170 -30.19 2.78 20.98
C ILE A 170 -30.72 4.10 21.56
N TYR A 171 -30.01 5.20 21.33
CA TYR A 171 -30.43 6.53 21.79
C TYR A 171 -31.79 6.92 21.20
N ASN A 172 -31.99 6.72 19.89
CA ASN A 172 -33.25 7.00 19.22
C ASN A 172 -34.37 6.08 19.73
N ALA A 173 -34.09 4.79 19.95
CA ALA A 173 -35.07 3.85 20.50
C ALA A 173 -35.50 4.16 21.94
N LEU A 174 -34.63 4.78 22.75
CA LEU A 174 -34.93 5.15 24.13
C LEU A 174 -35.66 6.49 24.25
N ASN A 175 -35.44 7.44 23.33
CA ASN A 175 -35.95 8.80 23.41
C ASN A 175 -37.11 9.12 22.45
N ALA A 176 -37.41 8.26 21.47
CA ALA A 176 -38.51 8.49 20.54
C ALA A 176 -39.88 8.14 21.18
N SER A 177 -40.77 9.13 21.28
CA SER A 177 -42.17 8.94 21.71
C SER A 177 -43.11 8.49 20.60
N ASP A 178 -42.70 8.61 19.33
CA ASP A 178 -43.41 8.12 18.14
C ASP A 178 -42.53 7.09 17.40
N ASN A 179 -43.14 6.02 16.90
CA ASN A 179 -42.47 4.91 16.16
C ASN A 179 -41.81 5.33 14.81
N ASN A 180 -41.69 6.61 14.52
CA ASN A 180 -41.10 7.17 13.29
C ASN A 180 -39.71 7.77 13.56
N PHE A 181 -38.76 6.97 14.03
CA PHE A 181 -37.36 7.39 14.13
C PHE A 181 -36.55 6.95 12.91
N GLU A 182 -35.72 7.86 12.38
CA GLU A 182 -34.77 7.53 11.32
C GLU A 182 -33.70 6.58 11.84
N VAL A 183 -33.55 5.45 11.15
CA VAL A 183 -32.59 4.41 11.51
C VAL A 183 -31.20 4.77 10.97
N ALA A 184 -30.20 4.77 11.85
CA ALA A 184 -28.82 5.04 11.48
C ALA A 184 -28.11 3.75 11.04
N LEU A 185 -27.62 3.73 9.80
CA LEU A 185 -26.78 2.65 9.27
C LEU A 185 -25.27 2.97 9.47
N PRO A 186 -24.39 1.95 9.55
CA PRO A 186 -22.94 2.14 9.69
C PRO A 186 -22.35 3.06 8.63
N LEU A 187 -22.86 2.97 7.40
CA LEU A 187 -22.59 3.92 6.32
C LEU A 187 -23.89 4.68 5.99
N PRO A 188 -23.83 6.01 5.77
CA PRO A 188 -24.98 6.74 5.27
C PRO A 188 -25.33 6.18 3.89
N SER A 189 -26.47 5.49 3.83
CA SER A 189 -27.00 4.83 2.65
C SER A 189 -28.51 5.00 2.70
N PHE A 190 -29.11 5.32 1.56
CA PHE A 190 -30.52 5.65 1.45
C PHE A 190 -31.22 4.48 0.76
N TYR A 191 -32.22 3.90 1.41
CA TYR A 191 -33.00 2.79 0.85
C TYR A 191 -34.47 3.24 0.70
N PRO A 192 -34.83 3.90 -0.42
CA PRO A 192 -36.11 4.61 -0.56
C PRO A 192 -37.33 3.73 -0.28
N ASN A 193 -37.30 2.48 -0.77
CA ASN A 193 -38.44 1.57 -0.68
C ASN A 193 -38.64 0.98 0.73
N TRP A 194 -37.68 1.16 1.64
CA TRP A 194 -37.62 0.48 2.94
C TRP A 194 -37.67 1.43 4.14
N MET A 195 -37.62 2.75 3.92
CA MET A 195 -37.65 3.76 4.99
C MET A 195 -38.92 3.72 5.82
N ASP A 196 -40.08 3.61 5.17
CA ASP A 196 -41.38 3.70 5.84
C ASP A 196 -41.71 2.46 6.71
N LYS A 197 -40.84 1.43 6.68
CA LYS A 197 -41.07 0.14 7.31
C LYS A 197 -40.32 -0.02 8.65
N GLY A 198 -39.59 1.00 9.10
CA GLY A 198 -38.91 1.02 10.40
C GLY A 198 -37.97 -0.16 10.63
N MET A 199 -37.86 -0.63 11.89
CA MET A 199 -37.00 -1.77 12.26
C MET A 199 -37.60 -3.16 11.98
N SER A 200 -38.62 -3.27 11.12
CA SER A 200 -39.26 -4.56 10.84
C SER A 200 -38.33 -5.50 10.04
N PHE A 201 -38.41 -6.80 10.32
CA PHE A 201 -37.74 -7.81 9.50
C PHE A 201 -38.48 -7.95 8.16
N PRO A 202 -37.81 -7.96 6.99
CA PRO A 202 -36.36 -7.96 6.73
C PRO A 202 -35.71 -6.58 6.44
N TYR A 203 -36.49 -5.50 6.48
CA TYR A 203 -36.16 -4.21 5.88
C TYR A 203 -35.01 -3.44 6.56
N TYR A 204 -34.78 -3.64 7.86
CA TYR A 204 -33.63 -3.07 8.55
C TYR A 204 -32.40 -4.00 8.55
N TYR A 205 -32.63 -5.28 8.84
CA TYR A 205 -31.55 -6.25 9.01
C TYR A 205 -30.81 -6.54 7.70
N LEU A 206 -31.50 -6.50 6.55
CA LEU A 206 -30.89 -6.75 5.26
C LEU A 206 -29.91 -5.63 4.84
N PRO A 207 -30.27 -4.32 4.84
CA PRO A 207 -29.31 -3.23 4.68
C PRO A 207 -28.16 -3.27 5.66
N LEU A 208 -28.46 -3.55 6.94
CA LEU A 208 -27.42 -3.59 7.97
C LEU A 208 -26.36 -4.62 7.62
N VAL A 209 -26.75 -5.84 7.25
CA VAL A 209 -25.81 -6.91 6.84
C VAL A 209 -25.06 -6.52 5.55
N LEU A 210 -25.76 -5.98 4.55
CA LEU A 210 -25.15 -5.60 3.27
C LEU A 210 -24.09 -4.49 3.45
N GLU A 211 -24.42 -3.44 4.20
CA GLU A 211 -23.50 -2.34 4.49
C GLU A 211 -22.33 -2.78 5.38
N SER A 212 -22.58 -3.72 6.29
CA SER A 212 -21.53 -4.33 7.12
C SER A 212 -20.51 -5.08 6.25
N CYS A 213 -21.00 -5.90 5.32
CA CYS A 213 -20.16 -6.63 4.38
C CYS A 213 -19.40 -5.66 3.47
N ASN A 214 -20.08 -4.63 2.95
CA ASN A 214 -19.45 -3.62 2.10
C ASN A 214 -18.31 -2.89 2.81
N LEU A 215 -18.56 -2.42 4.03
CA LEU A 215 -17.58 -1.72 4.86
C LEU A 215 -16.36 -2.62 5.16
N TYR A 216 -16.59 -3.88 5.50
CA TYR A 216 -15.54 -4.88 5.70
C TYR A 216 -14.71 -5.10 4.44
N ILE A 217 -15.36 -5.32 3.29
CA ILE A 217 -14.68 -5.56 2.02
C ILE A 217 -13.86 -4.33 1.60
N CYS A 218 -14.42 -3.12 1.73
CA CYS A 218 -13.72 -1.89 1.38
C CYS A 218 -12.46 -1.68 2.24
N GLY A 219 -12.58 -1.84 3.56
CA GLY A 219 -11.47 -1.65 4.49
C GLY A 219 -10.37 -2.70 4.33
N MET A 220 -10.74 -3.98 4.41
CA MET A 220 -9.79 -5.07 4.35
C MET A 220 -9.20 -5.28 2.94
N GLY A 221 -9.97 -4.98 1.90
CA GLY A 221 -9.49 -4.97 0.52
C GLY A 221 -8.39 -3.94 0.31
N ALA A 222 -8.55 -2.73 0.86
CA ALA A 222 -7.49 -1.72 0.85
C ALA A 222 -6.24 -2.19 1.61
N VAL A 223 -6.42 -2.77 2.82
CA VAL A 223 -5.31 -3.35 3.60
C VAL A 223 -4.55 -4.42 2.83
N SER A 224 -5.23 -5.35 2.17
CA SER A 224 -4.57 -6.42 1.41
C SER A 224 -3.66 -5.87 0.30
N PHE A 225 -4.16 -4.90 -0.48
CA PHE A 225 -3.45 -4.34 -1.62
C PHE A 225 -2.28 -3.45 -1.21
N ASP A 226 -2.53 -2.52 -0.29
CA ASP A 226 -1.52 -1.54 0.09
C ASP A 226 -0.38 -2.20 0.89
N VAL A 227 -0.67 -3.25 1.67
CA VAL A 227 0.39 -4.01 2.36
C VAL A 227 1.24 -4.80 1.37
N LEU A 228 0.65 -5.39 0.32
CA LEU A 228 1.43 -6.06 -0.71
C LEU A 228 2.43 -5.10 -1.37
N PHE A 229 2.00 -3.87 -1.65
CA PHE A 229 2.89 -2.80 -2.10
C PHE A 229 4.00 -2.51 -1.07
N ILE A 230 3.65 -2.34 0.22
CA ILE A 230 4.65 -2.10 1.29
C ILE A 230 5.70 -3.20 1.31
N VAL A 231 5.31 -4.47 1.29
CA VAL A 231 6.23 -5.62 1.36
C VAL A 231 7.23 -5.58 0.21
N LEU A 232 6.75 -5.41 -1.03
CA LEU A 232 7.61 -5.41 -2.22
C LEU A 232 8.49 -4.16 -2.30
N CYS A 233 7.95 -2.99 -1.98
CA CYS A 233 8.70 -1.74 -1.95
C CYS A 233 9.80 -1.77 -0.89
N MET A 234 9.50 -2.23 0.32
CA MET A 234 10.48 -2.36 1.40
C MET A 234 11.52 -3.45 1.12
N HIS A 235 11.13 -4.53 0.46
CA HIS A 235 12.09 -5.53 -0.04
C HIS A 235 13.07 -4.88 -1.03
N GLY A 236 12.57 -4.12 -2.01
CA GLY A 236 13.40 -3.37 -2.96
C GLY A 236 14.34 -2.38 -2.29
N VAL A 237 13.87 -1.63 -1.30
CA VAL A 237 14.70 -0.73 -0.47
C VAL A 237 15.83 -1.51 0.22
N GLY A 238 15.52 -2.68 0.80
CA GLY A 238 16.50 -3.56 1.42
C GLY A 238 17.56 -4.07 0.43
N LEU A 239 17.14 -4.44 -0.78
CA LEU A 239 18.06 -4.85 -1.85
C LEU A 239 19.00 -3.71 -2.28
N MET A 240 18.47 -2.50 -2.45
CA MET A 240 19.27 -1.31 -2.79
C MET A 240 20.27 -0.97 -1.69
N GLN A 241 19.84 -0.95 -0.43
CA GLN A 241 20.73 -0.70 0.71
C GLN A 241 21.81 -1.77 0.86
N SER A 242 21.45 -3.04 0.64
CA SER A 242 22.41 -4.15 0.63
C SER A 242 23.44 -3.95 -0.49
N LEU A 243 22.99 -3.54 -1.67
CA LEU A 243 23.85 -3.25 -2.82
C LEU A 243 24.80 -2.07 -2.56
N THR A 244 24.30 -0.97 -1.97
CA THR A 244 25.13 0.17 -1.55
C THR A 244 26.29 -0.30 -0.66
N HIS A 245 26.00 -1.10 0.37
CA HIS A 245 27.04 -1.64 1.24
C HIS A 245 27.94 -2.65 0.53
N MET A 246 27.43 -3.52 -0.36
CA MET A 246 28.26 -4.40 -1.18
C MET A 246 29.28 -3.60 -2.01
N ILE A 247 28.87 -2.45 -2.56
CA ILE A 247 29.75 -1.56 -3.32
C ILE A 247 30.79 -0.89 -2.41
N GLU A 248 30.40 -0.38 -1.25
CA GLU A 248 31.33 0.24 -0.28
C GLU A 248 32.47 -0.71 0.11
N TYR A 249 32.19 -2.01 0.25
CA TYR A 249 33.20 -3.02 0.55
C TYR A 249 34.13 -3.38 -0.63
N ALA A 250 33.85 -2.93 -1.86
CA ALA A 250 34.58 -3.34 -3.06
C ALA A 250 36.08 -2.97 -3.05
N THR A 251 36.45 -1.90 -2.34
CA THR A 251 37.84 -1.47 -2.18
C THR A 251 38.40 -1.75 -0.78
N SER A 252 37.74 -2.61 0.00
CA SER A 252 38.21 -3.01 1.32
C SER A 252 39.62 -3.62 1.25
N PRO A 253 40.50 -3.35 2.25
CA PRO A 253 41.81 -4.00 2.34
C PRO A 253 41.72 -5.53 2.49
N LEU A 254 40.56 -6.05 2.89
CA LEU A 254 40.29 -7.48 3.02
C LEU A 254 40.13 -8.21 1.67
N ILE A 255 40.04 -7.47 0.55
CA ILE A 255 39.92 -8.02 -0.79
C ILE A 255 41.27 -7.83 -1.52
N PRO A 256 41.92 -8.94 -1.97
CA PRO A 256 43.11 -8.86 -2.80
C PRO A 256 42.87 -8.02 -4.07
N GLN A 257 43.83 -7.20 -4.47
CA GLN A 257 43.69 -6.28 -5.62
C GLN A 257 43.24 -7.00 -6.91
N GLU A 258 43.77 -8.19 -7.18
CA GLU A 258 43.43 -9.01 -8.36
C GLU A 258 41.93 -9.40 -8.40
N ARG A 259 41.27 -9.48 -7.24
CA ARG A 259 39.86 -9.87 -7.12
C ARG A 259 38.90 -8.68 -7.02
N ARG A 260 39.39 -7.43 -6.96
CA ARG A 260 38.52 -6.24 -6.84
C ARG A 260 37.70 -5.97 -8.10
N VAL A 261 38.27 -6.20 -9.28
CA VAL A 261 37.55 -6.08 -10.57
C VAL A 261 36.41 -7.11 -10.68
N PRO A 262 36.63 -8.43 -10.50
CA PRO A 262 35.52 -9.39 -10.56
C PRO A 262 34.49 -9.15 -9.46
N TYR A 263 34.91 -8.74 -8.25
CA TYR A 263 33.99 -8.31 -7.19
C TYR A 263 33.06 -7.18 -7.67
N LEU A 264 33.64 -6.12 -8.24
CA LEU A 264 32.88 -4.99 -8.77
C LEU A 264 31.91 -5.42 -9.87
N ARG A 265 32.33 -6.31 -10.79
CA ARG A 265 31.45 -6.87 -11.82
C ARG A 265 30.25 -7.60 -11.23
N HIS A 266 30.42 -8.38 -10.16
CA HIS A 266 29.30 -9.02 -9.48
C HIS A 266 28.35 -8.00 -8.83
N CYS A 267 28.86 -6.91 -8.25
CA CYS A 267 28.02 -5.80 -7.78
C CYS A 267 27.22 -5.16 -8.93
N ILE A 268 27.82 -5.02 -10.12
CA ILE A 268 27.13 -4.49 -11.31
C ILE A 268 26.01 -5.42 -11.78
N TYR A 269 26.25 -6.74 -11.85
CA TYR A 269 25.19 -7.69 -12.18
C TYR A 269 24.06 -7.66 -11.16
N GLN A 270 24.39 -7.51 -9.87
CA GLN A 270 23.37 -7.36 -8.84
C GLN A 270 22.60 -6.05 -8.99
N TYR A 271 23.25 -4.94 -9.34
CA TYR A 271 22.58 -3.68 -9.67
C TYR A 271 21.56 -3.86 -10.80
N GLN A 272 21.92 -4.54 -11.89
CA GLN A 272 21.00 -4.78 -13.01
C GLN A 272 19.76 -5.61 -12.59
N ARG A 273 19.94 -6.57 -11.70
CA ARG A 273 18.83 -7.37 -11.15
C ARG A 273 17.91 -6.54 -10.25
N VAL A 274 18.49 -5.66 -9.42
CA VAL A 274 17.72 -4.73 -8.59
C VAL A 274 16.98 -3.70 -9.44
N GLU A 275 17.60 -3.20 -10.51
CA GLU A 275 16.97 -2.33 -11.51
C GLU A 275 15.76 -3.01 -12.16
N ALA A 276 15.92 -4.25 -12.64
CA ALA A 276 14.82 -5.01 -13.24
C ALA A 276 13.65 -5.20 -12.27
N PHE A 277 13.93 -5.55 -11.00
CA PHE A 277 12.92 -5.66 -9.96
C PHE A 277 12.21 -4.33 -9.70
N ALA A 278 12.96 -3.22 -9.65
CA ALA A 278 12.41 -1.89 -9.43
C ALA A 278 11.46 -1.46 -10.56
N LEU A 279 11.83 -1.74 -11.81
CA LEU A 279 10.99 -1.46 -12.98
C LEU A 279 9.72 -2.31 -12.98
N GLU A 280 9.83 -3.61 -12.69
CA GLU A 280 8.68 -4.51 -12.63
C GLU A 280 7.70 -4.10 -11.52
N LEU A 281 8.23 -3.69 -10.35
CA LEU A 281 7.43 -3.16 -9.25
C LEU A 281 6.68 -1.90 -9.68
N ASN A 282 7.37 -0.96 -10.32
CA ASN A 282 6.76 0.28 -10.79
C ASN A 282 5.64 -0.03 -11.80
N ASP A 283 5.91 -0.83 -12.83
CA ASP A 283 4.91 -1.17 -13.86
C ASP A 283 3.68 -1.90 -13.28
N THR A 284 3.87 -2.71 -12.24
CA THR A 284 2.78 -3.44 -11.58
C THR A 284 1.81 -2.53 -10.84
N PHE A 285 2.30 -1.46 -10.18
CA PHE A 285 1.48 -0.63 -9.30
C PHE A 285 1.15 0.76 -9.85
N ARG A 286 1.92 1.27 -10.81
CA ARG A 286 1.83 2.63 -11.35
C ARG A 286 0.41 3.04 -11.77
N GLN A 287 -0.30 2.16 -12.49
CA GLN A 287 -1.64 2.47 -13.02
C GLN A 287 -2.72 2.52 -11.93
N ILE A 288 -2.63 1.67 -10.91
CA ILE A 288 -3.63 1.65 -9.83
C ILE A 288 -3.40 2.81 -8.88
N ILE A 289 -2.13 3.14 -8.62
CA ILE A 289 -1.77 4.23 -7.72
C ILE A 289 -2.21 5.58 -8.29
N ILE A 290 -2.11 5.81 -9.61
CA ILE A 290 -2.62 7.08 -10.18
C ILE A 290 -4.14 7.21 -10.01
N ILE A 291 -4.90 6.14 -10.23
CA ILE A 291 -6.35 6.13 -10.02
C ILE A 291 -6.67 6.40 -8.55
N GLN A 292 -5.97 5.74 -7.63
CA GLN A 292 -6.09 5.97 -6.18
C GLN A 292 -5.81 7.42 -5.81
N PHE A 293 -4.78 8.04 -6.39
CA PHE A 293 -4.40 9.43 -6.11
C PHE A 293 -5.48 10.42 -6.58
N ILE A 294 -5.98 10.23 -7.80
CA ILE A 294 -7.02 11.10 -8.37
C ILE A 294 -8.32 10.99 -7.53
N LEU A 295 -8.76 9.76 -7.25
CA LEU A 295 -9.98 9.54 -6.46
C LEU A 295 -9.84 10.06 -5.03
N SER A 296 -8.66 9.90 -4.42
CA SER A 296 -8.37 10.41 -3.07
C SER A 296 -8.30 11.94 -3.02
N LEU A 297 -7.79 12.59 -4.07
CA LEU A 297 -7.76 14.06 -4.18
C LEU A 297 -9.18 14.65 -4.12
N PHE A 298 -10.09 14.13 -4.94
CA PHE A 298 -11.49 14.57 -4.94
C PHE A 298 -12.18 14.22 -3.62
N CYS A 299 -11.95 13.02 -3.10
CA CYS A 299 -12.51 12.57 -1.83
C CYS A 299 -12.09 13.46 -0.65
N TRP A 300 -10.80 13.79 -0.54
CA TRP A 300 -10.30 14.68 0.53
C TRP A 300 -10.87 16.08 0.42
N GLY A 301 -10.98 16.62 -0.79
CA GLY A 301 -11.59 17.93 -1.02
C GLY A 301 -13.06 17.99 -0.55
N LEU A 302 -13.84 16.94 -0.82
CA LEU A 302 -15.23 16.83 -0.35
C LEU A 302 -15.33 16.66 1.17
N VAL A 303 -14.46 15.84 1.76
CA VAL A 303 -14.43 15.60 3.21
C VAL A 303 -14.01 16.84 3.98
N LEU A 304 -12.98 17.56 3.51
CA LEU A 304 -12.56 18.82 4.12
C LEU A 304 -13.67 19.89 4.04
N PHE A 305 -14.37 19.96 2.92
CA PHE A 305 -15.56 20.80 2.77
C PHE A 305 -16.65 20.43 3.79
N GLN A 306 -16.95 19.14 3.95
CA GLN A 306 -17.91 18.67 4.97
C GLN A 306 -17.46 19.00 6.39
N ILE A 307 -16.17 18.87 6.71
CA ILE A 307 -15.67 19.27 8.03
C ILE A 307 -15.93 20.76 8.26
N SER A 308 -15.68 21.61 7.25
CA SER A 308 -15.89 23.06 7.38
C SER A 308 -17.34 23.45 7.66
N ILE A 309 -18.31 22.75 7.06
CA ILE A 309 -19.75 22.97 7.31
C ILE A 309 -20.20 22.26 8.59
N GLY A 310 -19.71 21.05 8.84
CA GLY A 310 -20.07 20.18 9.95
C GLY A 310 -19.66 20.75 11.31
N ILE A 311 -18.53 21.47 11.38
CA ILE A 311 -18.09 22.19 12.60
C ILE A 311 -19.17 23.18 13.07
N ALA A 312 -19.96 23.76 12.16
CA ALA A 312 -21.02 24.69 12.52
C ALA A 312 -22.30 24.00 13.06
N SER A 313 -22.45 22.69 12.89
CA SER A 313 -23.68 21.95 13.24
C SER A 313 -23.51 20.93 14.37
N SER A 314 -22.45 20.11 14.35
CA SER A 314 -22.20 19.12 15.40
C SER A 314 -20.74 18.63 15.46
N LEU A 315 -20.18 18.61 16.66
CA LEU A 315 -18.82 18.15 16.92
C LEU A 315 -18.61 16.66 16.56
N THR A 316 -19.65 15.85 16.73
CA THR A 316 -19.62 14.40 16.45
C THR A 316 -19.45 14.09 14.97
N ILE A 317 -20.13 14.82 14.08
CA ILE A 317 -19.98 14.69 12.63
C ILE A 317 -18.58 15.14 12.20
N ALA A 318 -18.09 16.25 12.74
CA ALA A 318 -16.74 16.75 12.44
C ALA A 318 -15.65 15.74 12.83
N LEU A 319 -15.75 15.13 14.02
CA LEU A 319 -14.81 14.09 14.48
C LEU A 319 -14.85 12.85 13.59
N ARG A 320 -16.04 12.40 13.17
CA ARG A 320 -16.20 11.27 12.24
C ARG A 320 -15.52 11.52 10.90
N MET A 321 -15.72 12.71 10.34
CA MET A 321 -15.11 13.09 9.06
C MET A 321 -13.59 13.26 9.18
N LEU A 322 -13.09 13.75 10.31
CA LEU A 322 -11.66 13.81 10.58
C LEU A 322 -11.04 12.41 10.66
N MET A 323 -11.70 11.46 11.32
CA MET A 323 -11.25 10.05 11.35
C MET A 323 -11.23 9.44 9.96
N TYR A 324 -12.24 9.71 9.13
CA TYR A 324 -12.27 9.27 7.73
C TYR A 324 -11.13 9.89 6.91
N LEU A 325 -10.89 11.20 7.08
CA LEU A 325 -9.78 11.89 6.42
C LEU A 325 -8.44 11.33 6.85
N ALA A 326 -8.23 11.04 8.13
CA ALA A 326 -7.01 10.42 8.64
C ALA A 326 -6.81 9.01 8.05
N ALA A 327 -7.88 8.23 7.94
CA ALA A 327 -7.87 6.89 7.36
C ALA A 327 -7.46 6.88 5.87
N GLY A 328 -8.18 7.66 5.05
CA GLY A 328 -7.86 7.82 3.63
C GLY A 328 -6.51 8.51 3.42
N GLY A 329 -6.20 9.47 4.31
CA GLY A 329 -4.90 10.12 4.51
C GLY A 329 -3.76 9.13 4.55
N TYR A 330 -3.88 8.17 5.47
CA TYR A 330 -2.84 7.19 5.74
C TYR A 330 -2.53 6.29 4.53
N GLN A 331 -3.52 5.95 3.70
CA GLN A 331 -3.30 5.19 2.46
C GLN A 331 -2.33 5.91 1.52
N ILE A 332 -2.55 7.22 1.28
CA ILE A 332 -1.67 8.01 0.41
C ILE A 332 -0.29 8.23 1.07
N VAL A 333 -0.26 8.40 2.39
CA VAL A 333 1.00 8.50 3.15
C VAL A 333 1.84 7.23 2.96
N ILE A 334 1.25 6.03 3.01
CA ILE A 334 1.96 4.77 2.76
C ILE A 334 2.68 4.80 1.40
N TYR A 335 1.99 5.20 0.33
CA TYR A 335 2.56 5.24 -1.01
C TYR A 335 3.70 6.25 -1.12
N CYS A 336 3.46 7.51 -0.70
CA CYS A 336 4.45 8.58 -0.80
C CYS A 336 5.65 8.38 0.13
N TYR A 337 5.43 7.87 1.34
CA TYR A 337 6.51 7.63 2.31
C TYR A 337 7.41 6.48 1.85
N ASN A 338 6.85 5.35 1.45
CA ASN A 338 7.65 4.22 0.97
C ASN A 338 8.30 4.52 -0.39
N GLY A 339 7.61 5.24 -1.28
CA GLY A 339 8.19 5.72 -2.55
C GLY A 339 9.36 6.69 -2.34
N GLN A 340 9.27 7.59 -1.35
CA GLN A 340 10.38 8.45 -0.97
C GLN A 340 11.57 7.62 -0.44
N ARG A 341 11.32 6.65 0.44
CA ARG A 341 12.38 5.77 0.95
C ARG A 341 13.05 4.96 -0.17
N PHE A 342 12.28 4.51 -1.14
CA PHE A 342 12.76 3.80 -2.32
C PHE A 342 13.69 4.69 -3.16
N THR A 343 13.24 5.91 -3.46
CA THR A 343 14.03 6.90 -4.21
C THR A 343 15.32 7.26 -3.46
N THR A 344 15.23 7.55 -2.17
CA THR A 344 16.40 7.85 -1.33
C THR A 344 17.38 6.68 -1.22
N ALA A 345 16.90 5.44 -1.21
CA ALA A 345 17.78 4.27 -1.26
C ALA A 345 18.50 4.17 -2.62
N SER A 346 17.81 4.46 -3.72
CA SER A 346 18.43 4.50 -5.04
C SER A 346 19.48 5.61 -5.19
N GLU A 347 19.24 6.80 -4.63
CA GLU A 347 20.16 7.95 -4.69
C GLU A 347 21.49 7.68 -3.97
N ARG A 348 21.53 6.73 -3.03
CA ARG A 348 22.77 6.34 -2.33
C ARG A 348 23.68 5.45 -3.16
N ILE A 349 23.16 4.76 -4.17
CA ILE A 349 23.95 3.85 -5.02
C ILE A 349 25.08 4.59 -5.77
N PRO A 350 24.83 5.69 -6.53
CA PRO A 350 25.91 6.44 -7.17
C PRO A 350 26.92 6.99 -6.14
N MET A 351 26.45 7.39 -4.96
CA MET A 351 27.33 7.89 -3.90
C MET A 351 28.27 6.79 -3.40
N ALA A 352 27.81 5.55 -3.24
CA ALA A 352 28.67 4.44 -2.86
C ALA A 352 29.77 4.16 -3.89
N PHE A 353 29.44 4.18 -5.19
CA PHE A 353 30.46 4.05 -6.25
C PHE A 353 31.48 5.20 -6.21
N TYR A 354 31.03 6.41 -5.91
CA TYR A 354 31.90 7.58 -5.79
C TYR A 354 32.83 7.51 -4.56
N GLN A 355 32.32 6.98 -3.45
CA GLN A 355 33.04 6.87 -2.16
C GLN A 355 34.05 5.72 -2.11
N CYS A 356 33.96 4.73 -3.00
CA CYS A 356 35.02 3.73 -3.15
C CYS A 356 36.37 4.40 -3.46
N THR A 357 37.48 3.81 -3.04
CA THR A 357 38.83 4.30 -3.37
C THR A 357 39.24 3.94 -4.80
N TRP A 358 38.34 4.21 -5.77
CA TRP A 358 38.48 3.82 -7.17
C TRP A 358 39.71 4.45 -7.85
N TYR A 359 40.16 5.62 -7.40
CA TYR A 359 41.29 6.34 -7.99
C TYR A 359 42.65 5.64 -7.78
N GLU A 360 42.76 4.80 -6.74
CA GLU A 360 43.95 3.96 -6.45
C GLU A 360 43.91 2.60 -7.17
N GLU A 361 42.81 2.28 -7.86
CA GLU A 361 42.61 0.99 -8.50
C GLU A 361 43.11 0.94 -9.95
N CYS A 362 43.19 -0.29 -10.48
CA CYS A 362 43.56 -0.53 -11.87
C CYS A 362 42.65 0.21 -12.87
N ARG A 363 43.16 0.41 -14.10
CA ARG A 363 42.44 1.16 -15.16
C ARG A 363 41.05 0.62 -15.43
N GLU A 364 40.88 -0.70 -15.38
CA GLU A 364 39.60 -1.35 -15.63
C GLU A 364 38.57 -1.03 -14.54
N PHE A 365 38.95 -1.13 -13.26
CA PHE A 365 38.08 -0.77 -12.14
C PHE A 365 37.60 0.68 -12.24
N ARG A 366 38.53 1.60 -12.53
CA ARG A 366 38.21 3.03 -12.74
C ARG A 366 37.19 3.25 -13.85
N GLN A 367 37.34 2.54 -14.97
CA GLN A 367 36.42 2.64 -16.10
C GLN A 367 35.02 2.11 -15.76
N LEU A 368 34.93 0.95 -15.10
CA LEU A 368 33.66 0.38 -14.66
C LEU A 368 32.95 1.29 -13.67
N THR A 369 33.65 1.80 -12.65
CA THR A 369 33.08 2.73 -11.67
C THR A 369 32.57 4.00 -12.34
N ARG A 370 33.32 4.58 -13.29
CA ARG A 370 32.87 5.77 -14.03
C ARG A 370 31.61 5.49 -14.85
N MET A 371 31.54 4.34 -15.54
CA MET A 371 30.34 3.94 -16.27
C MET A 371 29.15 3.76 -15.33
N MET A 372 29.36 3.14 -14.17
CA MET A 372 28.32 2.92 -13.18
C MET A 372 27.82 4.23 -12.59
N ILE A 373 28.68 5.17 -12.19
CA ILE A 373 28.25 6.50 -11.70
C ILE A 373 27.35 7.18 -12.74
N MET A 374 27.74 7.18 -14.02
CA MET A 374 26.94 7.76 -15.10
C MET A 374 25.59 7.03 -15.27
N ARG A 375 25.56 5.71 -15.14
CA ARG A 375 24.34 4.90 -15.23
C ARG A 375 23.43 5.11 -14.02
N THR A 376 23.96 5.02 -12.81
CA THR A 376 23.23 5.05 -11.54
C THR A 376 22.75 6.43 -11.15
N ASN A 377 23.28 7.49 -11.78
CA ASN A 377 22.72 8.85 -11.68
C ASN A 377 21.26 8.91 -12.18
N ARG A 378 20.84 7.99 -13.06
CA ARG A 378 19.42 7.74 -13.31
C ARG A 378 18.87 6.89 -12.17
N CYS A 379 18.49 7.56 -11.09
CA CYS A 379 17.94 6.90 -9.91
C CYS A 379 16.61 6.20 -10.23
N PHE A 380 16.38 5.07 -9.56
CA PHE A 380 15.09 4.39 -9.56
C PHE A 380 14.08 5.24 -8.80
N SER A 381 12.99 5.60 -9.45
CA SER A 381 11.82 6.19 -8.80
C SER A 381 10.59 5.34 -9.05
N LEU A 382 9.70 5.31 -8.07
CA LEU A 382 8.34 4.81 -8.26
C LEU A 382 7.52 5.98 -8.77
N ASP A 383 7.02 5.85 -10.00
CA ASP A 383 6.33 6.91 -10.69
C ASP A 383 4.81 6.71 -10.57
N VAL A 384 4.08 7.81 -10.41
CA VAL A 384 2.62 7.87 -10.52
C VAL A 384 2.28 8.21 -11.96
N SER A 385 2.36 7.18 -12.81
CA SER A 385 2.19 7.24 -14.27
C SER A 385 3.13 8.26 -14.93
N TRP A 386 2.62 9.08 -15.85
CA TRP A 386 3.33 10.16 -16.53
C TRP A 386 3.34 11.48 -15.73
N PHE A 387 2.64 11.55 -14.59
CA PHE A 387 2.28 12.80 -13.95
C PHE A 387 3.29 13.26 -12.87
N SER A 388 3.75 12.35 -12.00
CA SER A 388 4.68 12.70 -10.90
C SER A 388 5.35 11.47 -10.29
N LYS A 389 6.24 11.65 -9.32
CA LYS A 389 6.87 10.58 -8.52
C LYS A 389 6.11 10.34 -7.21
N MET A 390 6.12 9.12 -6.70
CA MET A 390 5.62 8.79 -5.35
C MET A 390 6.58 9.36 -4.30
N SER A 391 6.34 10.60 -3.90
CA SER A 391 7.25 11.36 -3.03
C SER A 391 6.49 12.22 -2.01
N LEU A 392 7.17 12.61 -0.93
CA LEU A 392 6.58 13.51 0.08
C LEU A 392 6.19 14.88 -0.50
N PRO A 393 6.95 15.50 -1.44
CA PRO A 393 6.48 16.67 -2.18
C PRO A 393 5.14 16.46 -2.88
N THR A 394 4.93 15.30 -3.51
CA THR A 394 3.65 14.96 -4.16
C THR A 394 2.52 14.89 -3.13
N LEU A 395 2.74 14.27 -1.97
CA LEU A 395 1.77 14.27 -0.87
C LEU A 395 1.38 15.69 -0.44
N MET A 396 2.38 16.57 -0.24
CA MET A 396 2.12 17.98 0.11
C MET A 396 1.34 18.72 -0.97
N SER A 397 1.65 18.46 -2.24
CA SER A 397 0.90 19.04 -3.37
C SER A 397 -0.56 18.58 -3.38
N MET A 398 -0.84 17.31 -3.07
CA MET A 398 -2.20 16.78 -2.98
C MET A 398 -2.98 17.43 -1.82
N ILE A 399 -2.37 17.56 -0.64
CA ILE A 399 -2.99 18.22 0.51
C ILE A 399 -3.36 19.67 0.15
N ARG A 400 -2.42 20.42 -0.44
CA ARG A 400 -2.68 21.81 -0.87
C ARG A 400 -3.80 21.90 -1.90
N ALA A 401 -3.78 21.03 -2.92
CA ALA A 401 -4.81 21.00 -3.95
C ALA A 401 -6.19 20.64 -3.38
N SER A 402 -6.29 19.69 -2.44
CA SER A 402 -7.55 19.35 -1.76
C SER A 402 -8.09 20.54 -0.93
N GLY A 403 -7.21 21.30 -0.29
CA GLY A 403 -7.57 22.53 0.42
C GLY A 403 -8.06 23.64 -0.52
N GLN A 404 -7.38 23.86 -1.65
CA GLN A 404 -7.81 24.81 -2.68
C GLN A 404 -9.19 24.45 -3.25
N TYR A 405 -9.42 23.16 -3.53
CA TYR A 405 -10.72 22.68 -3.99
C TYR A 405 -11.82 22.90 -2.95
N THR A 406 -11.51 22.73 -1.66
CA THR A 406 -12.44 23.01 -0.56
C THR A 406 -12.85 24.49 -0.53
N VAL A 407 -11.89 25.40 -0.60
CA VAL A 407 -12.14 26.85 -0.62
C VAL A 407 -12.96 27.25 -1.86
N LEU A 408 -12.67 26.65 -3.01
CA LEU A 408 -13.45 26.87 -4.23
C LEU A 408 -14.92 26.46 -4.04
N LEU A 409 -15.17 25.28 -3.46
CA LEU A 409 -16.54 24.81 -3.18
C LEU A 409 -17.26 25.74 -2.19
N GLN A 410 -16.58 26.22 -1.14
CA GLN A 410 -17.13 27.19 -0.20
C GLN A 410 -17.55 28.49 -0.90
N ASN A 411 -16.69 29.03 -1.75
CA ASN A 411 -16.97 30.25 -2.50
C ASN A 411 -18.16 30.10 -3.46
N ILE A 412 -18.31 28.94 -4.10
CA ILE A 412 -19.45 28.66 -4.97
C ILE A 412 -20.75 28.59 -4.17
N MET A 413 -20.70 27.99 -2.97
CA MET A 413 -21.86 27.90 -2.09
C MET A 413 -22.28 29.25 -1.50
N GLN A 414 -21.34 30.14 -1.19
CA GLN A 414 -21.63 31.48 -0.66
C GLN A 414 -22.18 32.46 -1.72
N LYS A 415 -22.00 32.16 -3.01
CA LYS A 415 -22.51 32.97 -4.13
C LYS A 415 -23.94 32.60 -4.57
N LYS A 416 -24.52 31.53 -4.00
CA LYS A 416 -25.95 31.22 -4.09
C LYS A 416 -26.65 31.75 -2.86
#